data_AF-A0A3N5NL83-F1
#
_entry.id   AF-A0A3N5NL83-F1
#
_cell.length_a   1.000
_cell.length_b   1.000
_cell.length_c   1.000
_cell.angle_alpha   90.00
_cell.angle_beta   90.00
_cell.angle_gamma   90.00
#
_symmetry.space_group_name_H-M   'P 1'
#
loop_
_entity.id
_entity.type
_entity.pdbx_description
1 polymer ?
#
loop_
_entity_poly.entity_id
_entity_poly.type
_entity_poly.pdbx_seq_one_letter_code
_entity_poly.pdbx_strand_id
1 'polypeptide(L)' 'MNSVVVHYQEIALKGRNRPWFIARLVRNIRTATSDLDVTRVASKMGRIEVTLGSAGAWDAV' A
#
# COMPACT_ATOMS: atom_id res chain seq x y z
N MET A 1 -5.52 14.01 -6.15
CA MET A 1 -5.26 13.03 -5.08
C MET A 1 -3.91 12.42 -5.36
N ASN A 2 -2.92 12.63 -4.49
CA ASN A 2 -1.57 12.11 -4.69
C ASN A 2 -1.49 10.71 -4.06
N SER A 3 -1.16 9.70 -4.86
CA SER A 3 -1.18 8.31 -4.42
C SER A 3 0.02 7.54 -4.98
N VAL A 4 0.62 6.70 -4.13
CA VAL A 4 1.58 5.69 -4.55
C VAL A 4 0.84 4.39 -4.82
N VAL A 5 1.10 3.80 -5.98
CA VAL A 5 0.54 2.49 -6.35
C VAL A 5 1.60 1.42 -6.13
N VAL A 6 1.38 0.58 -5.12
CA VAL A 6 2.29 -0.51 -4.77
C VAL A 6 1.91 -1.75 -5.58
N HIS A 7 2.84 -2.17 -6.43
CA HIS A 7 2.80 -3.45 -7.13
C HIS A 7 3.47 -4.52 -6.27
N TYR A 8 2.84 -5.68 -6.14
CA TYR A 8 3.41 -6.84 -5.48
C TYR A 8 3.41 -8.03 -6.43
N GLN A 9 4.46 -8.85 -6.37
CA GLN A 9 4.65 -9.99 -7.25
C GLN A 9 3.83 -11.20 -6.79
N GLU A 10 3.57 -12.11 -7.74
CA GLU A 10 2.59 -13.19 -7.63
C GLU A 10 2.99 -14.34 -6.67
N ILE A 11 4.22 -14.33 -6.14
CA ILE A 11 4.80 -15.42 -5.34
C ILE A 11 3.98 -15.74 -4.07
N ALA A 12 3.10 -14.82 -3.65
CA ALA A 12 2.23 -14.98 -2.48
C ALA A 12 0.87 -15.63 -2.76
N LEU A 13 0.54 -16.02 -4.00
CA LEU A 13 -0.84 -16.37 -4.41
C LEU A 13 -1.15 -17.88 -4.47
N LYS A 14 -0.19 -18.77 -4.21
CA LYS A 14 -0.46 -20.22 -4.19
C LYS A 14 -1.30 -20.61 -2.97
N GLY A 15 -2.32 -21.45 -3.19
CA GLY A 15 -3.03 -22.15 -2.10
C GLY A 15 -3.88 -21.29 -1.17
N ARG A 16 -4.57 -20.26 -1.67
CA ARG A 16 -5.50 -19.38 -0.91
C ARG A 16 -4.83 -18.38 0.03
N ASN A 17 -3.51 -18.21 -0.02
CA ASN A 17 -2.80 -17.27 0.86
C ASN A 17 -2.97 -15.78 0.48
N ARG A 18 -3.58 -15.51 -0.68
CA ARG A 18 -3.75 -14.16 -1.23
C ARG A 18 -4.40 -13.15 -0.26
N PRO A 19 -5.58 -13.42 0.33
CA PRO A 19 -6.23 -12.44 1.20
C PRO A 19 -5.41 -12.16 2.46
N TRP A 20 -4.80 -13.21 3.03
CA TRP A 20 -3.92 -13.09 4.19
C TRP A 20 -2.68 -12.26 3.89
N PHE A 21 -2.01 -12.53 2.75
CA PHE A 21 -0.84 -11.79 2.33
C PHE A 21 -1.15 -10.31 2.11
N ILE A 22 -2.23 -10.01 1.38
CA ILE A 22 -2.64 -8.62 1.11
C ILE A 22 -2.95 -7.90 2.43
N ALA A 23 -3.70 -8.54 3.35
CA ALA A 23 -4.01 -7.96 4.65
C ALA A 23 -2.74 -7.71 5.49
N ARG A 24 -1.79 -8.65 5.47
CA ARG A 24 -0.50 -8.50 6.15
C ARG A 24 0.33 -7.37 5.55
N LEU A 25 0.41 -7.30 4.22
CA LEU A 25 1.17 -6.27 3.52
C LEU A 25 0.58 -4.88 3.76
N VAL A 26 -0.75 -4.73 3.68
CA VAL A 26 -1.43 -3.46 4.03
C VAL A 26 -1.09 -3.04 5.45
N ARG A 27 -1.13 -3.96 6.42
CA ARG A 27 -0.77 -3.64 7.80
C ARG A 27 0.69 -3.23 7.94
N ASN A 28 1.60 -3.96 7.33
CA ASN A 28 3.03 -3.65 7.38
C ASN A 28 3.32 -2.27 6.77
N ILE A 29 2.70 -1.92 5.63
CA ILE A 29 2.84 -0.60 5.02
C ILE A 29 2.35 0.48 5.98
N ARG A 30 1.16 0.31 6.60
CA ARG A 30 0.66 1.28 7.59
C ARG A 30 1.62 1.50 8.75
N THR A 31 2.22 0.43 9.27
CA THR A 31 3.20 0.53 10.36
C THR A 31 4.47 1.23 9.90
N ALA A 32 5.00 0.85 8.74
CA ALA A 32 6.25 1.40 8.20
C ALA A 32 6.13 2.88 7.79
N THR A 33 4.93 3.37 7.51
CA THR A 33 4.68 4.77 7.14
C THR A 33 3.93 5.54 8.23
N SER A 34 3.96 5.06 9.48
CA SER A 34 3.15 5.64 10.57
C SER A 34 3.63 7.00 11.05
N ASP A 35 4.88 7.34 10.74
CA ASP A 35 5.56 8.61 11.01
C ASP A 35 5.56 9.56 9.80
N LEU A 36 4.91 9.16 8.70
CA LEU A 36 4.78 9.95 7.48
C LEU A 36 3.35 10.47 7.30
N ASP A 37 3.19 11.49 6.46
CA ASP A 37 1.88 12.03 6.08
C ASP A 37 1.16 11.12 5.08
N VAL A 38 0.76 9.93 5.54
CA VAL A 38 -0.04 8.94 4.80
C VAL A 38 -1.44 8.89 5.39
N THR A 39 -2.44 9.22 4.58
CA THR A 39 -3.84 9.30 5.03
C THR A 39 -4.60 7.98 4.87
N ARG A 40 -4.17 7.12 3.94
CA ARG A 40 -4.84 5.84 3.69
C ARG A 40 -3.92 4.81 3.06
N VAL A 41 -4.07 3.55 3.49
CA VAL A 41 -3.50 2.37 2.81
C VAL A 41 -4.62 1.35 2.61
N ALA A 42 -4.89 0.98 1.35
CA ALA A 42 -5.97 0.07 1.01
C ALA A 42 -5.63 -0.80 -0.22
N SER A 43 -6.11 -2.06 -0.22
CA SER A 43 -6.02 -2.90 -1.42
C SER A 43 -7.12 -2.56 -2.43
N LYS A 44 -6.77 -2.43 -3.71
CA LYS A 44 -7.71 -2.26 -4.82
C LYS A 44 -7.26 -3.05 -6.04
N MET A 45 -8.17 -3.84 -6.64
CA MET A 45 -7.97 -4.57 -7.91
C MET A 45 -6.55 -5.16 -8.11
N GLY A 46 -6.01 -5.87 -7.10
CA GLY A 46 -4.69 -6.50 -7.20
C GLY A 46 -3.48 -5.60 -6.98
N ARG A 47 -3.71 -4.38 -6.47
CA ARG A 47 -2.68 -3.43 -6.04
C ARG A 47 -2.97 -2.93 -4.63
N ILE A 48 -2.02 -2.21 -4.05
CA ILE A 48 -2.26 -1.43 -2.83
C ILE A 48 -2.08 0.05 -3.18
N GLU A 49 -3.10 0.83 -2.87
CA GLU A 49 -3.10 2.29 -2.99
C GLU A 49 -2.69 2.88 -1.63
N VAL A 50 -1.67 3.74 -1.65
CA VAL A 50 -1.22 4.54 -0.51
C VAL A 50 -1.51 5.99 -0.84
N THR A 51 -2.47 6.59 -0.15
CA THR A 51 -2.84 8.00 -0.33
C THR A 51 -1.96 8.87 0.55
N LEU A 52 -1.29 9.84 -0.08
CA LEU A 52 -0.45 10.82 0.58
C LEU A 52 -1.30 12.00 1.06
N GLY A 53 -0.96 12.56 2.22
CA GLY A 53 -1.52 13.82 2.69
C GLY A 53 -0.90 15.02 1.98
N SER A 54 -1.31 16.23 2.37
CA SER A 54 -0.90 17.48 1.72
C SER A 54 0.57 17.85 1.98
N ALA A 55 1.16 17.38 3.08
CA ALA A 55 2.58 17.57 3.40
C ALA A 55 3.47 16.49 2.78
N GLY A 56 2.89 15.32 2.44
CA GLY A 56 3.55 14.22 1.72
C GLY A 56 3.76 14.48 0.23
N ALA A 57 4.19 15.70 -0.15
CA ALA A 57 4.47 16.04 -1.53
C ALA A 57 5.69 15.24 -2.02
N TRP A 58 5.43 14.10 -2.66
CA TRP A 58 6.39 13.53 -3.60
C TRP A 58 6.50 14.50 -4.78
N ASP A 59 7.67 15.12 -4.93
CA ASP A 59 7.98 15.94 -6.08
C ASP A 59 7.84 15.09 -7.35
N ALA A 60 7.14 15.62 -8.34
CA ALA A 60 7.03 14.97 -9.64
C ALA A 60 8.43 14.95 -10.27
N VAL A 61 8.95 13.75 -10.51
CA VAL A 61 10.22 13.51 -11.22
C VAL A 61 10.06 13.78 -12.70
#